data_AF-A0A1F8VIZ0-F1
#
_entry.id   AF-A0A1F8VIZ0-F1
#
_cell.length_a   1.000
_cell.length_b   1.000
_cell.length_c   1.000
_cell.angle_alpha   90.00
_cell.angle_beta   90.00
_cell.angle_gamma   90.00
#
_symmetry.space_group_name_H-M   'P 1'
#
loop_
_entity.id
_entity.type
_entity.pdbx_description
1 polymer ?
#
loop_
_entity_poly.entity_id
_entity_poly.type
_entity_poly.pdbx_seq_one_letter_code
_entity_poly.pdbx_strand_id
1 'polypeptide(L)'
;MIAIKSGAVRAGLVGLVATFVLMGCTQEQQNKISRDIQNWTGTDGVLEFYAGDKLVRRFLKIDKLSTAMGTDDGKPRNYRFGYGVLDENLNMQADSGEKKVYFEISDFGSNYLFFENPR
;
A
#
# COMPACT_ATOMS: atom_id res chain seq x y z
N MET A 1 -30.01 39.19 -26.98
CA MET A 1 -28.84 39.54 -26.13
C MET A 1 -28.88 39.01 -24.69
N ILE A 2 -29.98 38.41 -24.20
CA ILE A 2 -30.09 37.96 -22.79
C ILE A 2 -29.51 36.54 -22.56
N ALA A 3 -29.57 35.64 -23.54
CA ALA A 3 -29.09 34.26 -23.41
C ALA A 3 -27.56 34.13 -23.23
N ILE A 4 -26.78 35.01 -23.85
CA ILE A 4 -25.30 34.99 -23.81
C ILE A 4 -24.77 35.36 -22.42
N LYS A 5 -25.45 36.26 -21.70
CA LYS A 5 -25.06 36.67 -20.34
C LYS A 5 -25.24 35.53 -19.31
N SER A 6 -26.24 34.67 -19.50
CA SER A 6 -26.53 33.55 -18.59
C SER A 6 -25.48 32.42 -18.69
N GLY A 7 -24.96 32.17 -19.90
CA GLY A 7 -23.88 31.20 -20.12
C GLY A 7 -22.56 31.62 -19.47
N ALA A 8 -22.19 32.90 -19.58
CA ALA A 8 -20.98 33.44 -18.97
C ALA A 8 -21.03 33.41 -17.43
N VAL A 9 -22.20 33.71 -16.84
CA VAL A 9 -22.40 33.65 -15.39
C VAL A 9 -22.32 32.20 -14.88
N ARG A 10 -22.91 31.23 -15.60
CA ARG A 10 -22.80 29.80 -15.27
C ARG A 10 -21.36 29.30 -15.38
N ALA A 11 -20.63 29.68 -16.42
CA ALA A 11 -19.22 29.33 -16.59
C ALA A 11 -18.34 29.93 -15.48
N GLY A 12 -18.59 31.19 -15.10
CA GLY A 12 -17.90 31.83 -13.97
C GLY A 12 -18.21 31.17 -12.62
N LEU A 13 -19.45 30.75 -12.39
CA LEU A 13 -19.86 30.08 -11.15
C LEU A 13 -19.26 28.67 -11.04
N VAL A 14 -19.22 27.92 -12.15
CA VAL A 14 -18.55 26.60 -12.21
C VAL A 14 -17.05 26.75 -11.98
N GLY A 15 -16.42 27.75 -12.59
CA GLY A 15 -15.00 28.05 -12.37
C GLY A 15 -14.71 28.36 -10.90
N LEU A 16 -15.52 29.22 -10.26
CA LEU A 16 -15.38 29.60 -8.85
C LEU A 16 -15.53 28.40 -7.91
N VAL A 17 -16.53 27.54 -8.14
CA VAL A 17 -16.76 26.33 -7.35
C VAL A 17 -15.59 25.35 -7.50
N ALA A 18 -15.05 25.19 -8.71
CA ALA A 18 -13.88 24.34 -8.95
C ALA A 18 -12.64 24.84 -8.18
N THR A 19 -12.40 26.15 -8.10
CA THR A 19 -11.27 26.70 -7.33
C THR A 19 -11.43 26.45 -5.82
N PHE A 20 -12.65 26.53 -5.28
CA PHE A 20 -12.90 26.23 -3.86
C PHE A 20 -12.75 24.74 -3.52
N VAL A 21 -13.09 23.84 -4.44
CA VAL A 21 -12.89 22.38 -4.26
C VAL A 21 -11.40 22.01 -4.27
N LEU A 22 -10.57 22.68 -5.07
CA LEU A 22 -9.13 22.44 -5.14
C LEU A 22 -8.36 22.90 -3.89
N MET A 23 -8.91 23.84 -3.09
CA MET A 23 -8.29 24.29 -1.83
C MET A 23 -8.51 23.34 -0.66
N GLY A 24 -9.43 22.37 -0.77
CA GLY A 24 -9.79 21.45 0.32
C GLY A 24 -8.96 20.15 0.38
N CYS A 25 -8.15 19.87 -0.64
CA CYS A 25 -7.31 18.67 -0.65
C CYS A 25 -5.98 19.00 0.04
N THR A 26 -5.91 18.79 1.35
CA THR A 26 -4.62 18.90 2.07
C THR A 26 -3.62 17.91 1.47
N GLN A 27 -2.32 18.19 1.63
CA GLN A 27 -1.29 17.25 1.17
C GLN A 27 -1.48 15.87 1.81
N GLU A 28 -2.02 15.78 3.03
CA GLU A 28 -2.38 14.53 3.68
C GLU A 28 -3.59 13.84 3.02
N GLN A 29 -4.64 14.58 2.63
CA GLN A 29 -5.78 14.03 1.91
C GLN A 29 -5.38 13.54 0.51
N GLN A 30 -4.53 14.30 -0.19
CA GLN A 30 -3.94 13.90 -1.47
C GLN A 30 -3.06 12.66 -1.33
N ASN A 31 -2.26 12.57 -0.26
CA ASN A 31 -1.43 11.40 0.02
C ASN A 31 -2.26 10.16 0.37
N LYS A 32 -3.40 10.33 1.08
CA LYS A 32 -4.36 9.25 1.32
C LYS A 32 -4.95 8.74 0.02
N ILE A 33 -5.49 9.64 -0.82
CA ILE A 33 -6.04 9.29 -2.14
C ILE A 33 -4.96 8.62 -3.01
N SER A 34 -3.73 9.15 -3.02
CA SER A 34 -2.63 8.54 -3.77
C SER A 34 -2.30 7.14 -3.28
N ARG A 35 -2.35 6.87 -1.96
CA ARG A 35 -2.11 5.54 -1.36
C ARG A 35 -3.31 4.59 -1.42
N ASP A 36 -4.51 5.13 -1.62
CA ASP A 36 -5.73 4.33 -1.81
C ASP A 36 -5.86 3.91 -3.28
N ILE A 37 -5.41 4.77 -4.22
CA ILE A 37 -5.35 4.48 -5.67
C ILE A 37 -4.11 3.64 -6.02
N GLN A 38 -2.95 4.00 -5.47
CA GLN A 38 -1.76 3.16 -5.52
C GLN A 38 -1.84 2.21 -4.34
N ASN A 39 -2.34 1.00 -4.56
CA ASN A 39 -2.20 -0.10 -3.60
C ASN A 39 -0.72 -0.11 -3.18
N TRP A 40 -0.39 0.35 -1.95
CA TRP A 40 0.97 0.83 -1.66
C TRP A 40 2.04 -0.25 -1.72
N THR A 41 1.62 -1.49 -1.94
CA THR A 41 2.40 -2.51 -2.62
C THR A 41 1.57 -3.06 -3.76
N GLY A 42 2.05 -2.87 -4.99
CA GLY A 42 1.57 -3.62 -6.14
C GLY A 42 1.60 -5.12 -5.84
N THR A 43 0.96 -5.90 -6.70
CA THR A 43 0.79 -7.37 -6.59
C THR A 43 2.11 -8.18 -6.57
N ASP A 44 3.26 -7.52 -6.44
CA ASP A 44 4.62 -8.06 -6.53
C ASP A 44 5.50 -7.65 -5.34
N GLY A 45 4.91 -7.56 -4.14
CA GLY A 45 5.66 -7.32 -2.91
C GLY A 45 6.62 -8.47 -2.55
N VAL A 46 7.78 -8.10 -2.04
CA VAL A 46 8.84 -9.00 -1.54
C VAL A 46 9.17 -8.63 -0.11
N LEU A 47 9.16 -9.63 0.77
CA LEU A 47 9.62 -9.49 2.16
C LEU A 47 10.87 -10.32 2.36
N GLU A 48 11.92 -9.69 2.82
CA GLU A 48 13.20 -10.31 3.18
C GLU A 48 13.42 -10.19 4.68
N PHE A 49 13.82 -11.29 5.33
CA PHE A 49 14.13 -11.33 6.75
C PHE A 49 15.62 -11.65 6.96
N TYR A 50 16.29 -10.84 7.76
CA TYR A 50 17.73 -10.90 8.00
C TYR A 50 18.07 -11.29 9.44
N ALA A 51 19.09 -12.13 9.59
CA ALA A 51 19.76 -12.40 10.85
C ALA A 51 21.19 -11.87 10.75
N GLY A 52 21.39 -10.62 11.16
CA GLY A 52 22.65 -9.91 10.92
C GLY A 52 22.80 -9.56 9.43
N ASP A 53 23.89 -10.01 8.82
CA ASP A 53 24.22 -9.85 7.40
C ASP A 53 23.63 -10.96 6.50
N LYS A 54 22.99 -11.98 7.09
CA LYS A 54 22.47 -13.13 6.37
C LYS A 54 20.96 -12.99 6.10
N LEU A 55 20.57 -13.11 4.83
CA LEU A 55 19.18 -13.37 4.45
C LEU A 55 18.80 -14.80 4.87
N VAL A 56 17.78 -14.94 5.72
CA VAL A 56 17.34 -16.25 6.25
C VAL A 56 15.98 -16.67 5.75
N ARG A 57 15.18 -15.74 5.22
CA ARG A 57 13.87 -16.04 4.68
C ARG A 57 13.42 -14.96 3.71
N ARG A 58 12.76 -15.37 2.62
CA ARG A 58 12.13 -14.46 1.68
C ARG A 58 10.73 -14.95 1.31
N PHE A 59 9.81 -14.01 1.16
CA PHE A 59 8.47 -14.24 0.62
C PHE A 59 8.25 -13.34 -0.58
N LEU A 60 7.75 -13.91 -1.67
CA LEU A 60 7.48 -13.24 -2.95
C LEU A 60 5.97 -13.09 -3.19
N LYS A 61 5.60 -12.27 -4.17
CA LYS A 61 4.21 -12.10 -4.64
C LYS A 61 3.26 -11.78 -3.49
N ILE A 62 3.69 -10.89 -2.59
CA ILE A 62 2.88 -10.39 -1.49
C ILE A 62 2.00 -9.28 -2.03
N ASP A 63 0.68 -9.49 -1.99
CA ASP A 63 -0.29 -8.48 -2.42
C ASP A 63 -0.35 -7.30 -1.43
N LYS A 64 -0.30 -7.61 -0.14
CA LYS A 64 -0.41 -6.61 0.94
C LYS A 64 0.21 -7.13 2.23
N LEU A 65 0.91 -6.24 2.93
CA LEU A 65 1.34 -6.41 4.31
C LEU A 65 0.44 -5.56 5.22
N SER A 66 -0.20 -6.18 6.21
CA SER A 66 -1.19 -5.52 7.08
C SER A 66 -0.89 -5.70 8.56
N THR A 67 -1.35 -4.76 9.38
CA THR A 67 -1.34 -4.88 10.84
C THR A 67 -2.70 -5.43 11.30
N ALA A 68 -2.68 -6.43 12.18
CA ALA A 68 -3.92 -6.98 12.74
C ALA A 68 -4.55 -6.01 13.74
N MET A 69 -5.87 -6.01 13.83
CA MET A 69 -6.63 -5.23 14.81
C MET A 69 -7.21 -6.19 15.86
N GLY A 70 -7.14 -5.82 17.14
CA GLY A 70 -7.80 -6.60 18.18
C GLY A 70 -9.31 -6.55 18.05
N THR A 71 -9.96 -7.72 18.18
CA THR A 71 -11.41 -7.86 18.07
C THR A 71 -12.16 -7.06 19.14
N ASP A 72 -11.67 -7.08 20.38
CA ASP A 72 -12.37 -6.50 21.53
C ASP A 72 -11.97 -5.06 21.82
N ASP A 73 -10.69 -4.72 21.64
CA ASP A 73 -10.14 -3.40 21.99
C ASP A 73 -9.96 -2.48 20.78
N GLY A 74 -10.08 -3.00 19.56
CA GLY A 74 -9.88 -2.25 18.32
C GLY A 74 -8.45 -1.69 18.19
N LYS A 75 -7.47 -2.22 18.93
CA LYS A 75 -6.10 -1.70 18.91
C LYS A 75 -5.24 -2.44 17.88
N PRO A 76 -4.29 -1.76 17.22
CA PRO A 76 -3.33 -2.41 16.34
C PRO A 76 -2.45 -3.37 17.14
N ARG A 77 -2.20 -4.56 16.59
CA ARG A 77 -1.27 -5.54 17.14
C ARG A 77 0.16 -5.20 16.76
N ASN A 78 1.10 -5.58 17.62
CA ASN A 78 2.53 -5.32 17.43
C ASN A 78 3.18 -6.38 16.49
N TYR A 79 2.49 -6.71 15.41
CA TYR A 79 3.00 -7.54 14.34
C TYR A 79 2.30 -7.18 13.03
N ARG A 80 2.97 -7.47 11.94
CA ARG A 80 2.39 -7.43 10.59
C ARG A 80 2.25 -8.82 10.04
N PHE A 81 1.25 -9.01 9.21
CA PHE A 81 0.99 -10.28 8.57
C PHE A 81 0.74 -10.09 7.08
N GLY A 82 0.97 -11.16 6.33
CA GLY A 82 0.78 -11.20 4.90
C GLY A 82 0.67 -12.62 4.38
N TYR A 83 0.39 -12.71 3.08
CA TYR A 83 0.42 -13.96 2.34
C TYR A 83 1.35 -13.80 1.15
N GLY A 84 2.28 -14.75 0.98
CA GLY A 84 3.26 -14.71 -0.10
C GLY A 84 3.82 -16.11 -0.40
N VAL A 85 4.44 -16.28 -1.55
CA VAL A 85 5.14 -17.51 -1.94
C VAL A 85 6.45 -17.58 -1.15
N LEU A 86 6.69 -18.68 -0.44
CA LEU A 86 7.95 -18.91 0.26
C LEU A 86 9.04 -19.22 -0.77
N ASP A 87 10.04 -18.35 -0.90
CA ASP A 87 11.25 -18.57 -1.69
C ASP A 87 12.21 -19.42 -0.85
N GLU A 88 12.16 -20.74 -1.04
CA GLU A 88 12.85 -21.73 -0.20
C GLU A 88 14.36 -21.77 -0.46
N ASN A 89 14.77 -21.48 -1.69
CA ASN A 89 16.17 -21.51 -2.13
C ASN A 89 16.80 -20.10 -2.25
N LEU A 90 16.02 -19.05 -1.96
CA LEU A 90 16.40 -17.64 -1.98
C LEU A 90 16.83 -17.12 -3.37
N ASN A 91 16.27 -17.66 -4.45
CA ASN A 91 16.62 -17.33 -5.83
C ASN A 91 15.83 -16.16 -6.46
N MET A 92 14.93 -15.51 -5.70
CA MET A 92 14.04 -14.43 -6.17
C MET A 92 12.99 -14.87 -7.21
N GLN A 93 12.70 -16.16 -7.33
CA GLN A 93 11.72 -16.71 -8.27
C GLN A 93 10.71 -17.55 -7.52
N ALA A 94 9.44 -17.51 -7.95
CA ALA A 94 8.41 -18.39 -7.42
C ALA A 94 8.47 -19.72 -8.17
N ASP A 95 9.19 -20.70 -7.62
CA ASP A 95 9.37 -22.01 -8.24
C ASP A 95 8.09 -22.84 -8.18
N SER A 96 7.89 -23.79 -9.11
CA SER A 96 6.61 -24.53 -9.23
C SER A 96 6.24 -25.38 -8.01
N GLY A 97 7.21 -25.70 -7.15
CA GLY A 97 7.00 -26.45 -5.91
C GLY A 97 6.72 -25.56 -4.70
N GLU A 98 6.98 -24.27 -4.79
CA GLU A 98 6.85 -23.32 -3.70
C GLU A 98 5.39 -22.91 -3.49
N LYS A 99 5.02 -22.70 -2.22
CA LYS A 99 3.61 -22.49 -1.84
C LYS A 99 3.40 -21.09 -1.29
N LYS A 100 2.21 -20.54 -1.58
CA LYS A 100 1.71 -19.36 -0.88
C LYS A 100 1.39 -19.73 0.56
N VAL A 101 2.00 -19.02 1.50
CA VAL A 101 1.86 -19.26 2.95
C VAL A 101 1.46 -17.97 3.66
N TYR A 102 0.84 -18.14 4.82
CA TYR A 102 0.65 -17.08 5.80
C TYR A 102 1.94 -16.88 6.58
N PHE A 103 2.28 -15.63 6.88
CA PHE A 103 3.38 -15.30 7.78
C PHE A 103 3.04 -14.11 8.67
N GLU A 104 3.70 -14.06 9.83
CA GLU A 104 3.70 -12.93 10.75
C GLU A 104 5.13 -12.47 11.03
N ILE A 105 5.32 -11.17 11.15
CA ILE A 105 6.57 -10.53 11.56
C ILE A 105 6.30 -9.60 12.74
N SER A 106 7.01 -9.83 13.83
CA SER A 106 6.93 -9.01 15.05
C SER A 106 7.49 -7.61 14.79
N ASP A 107 6.85 -6.58 15.34
CA ASP A 107 7.41 -5.22 15.33
C ASP A 107 8.61 -5.08 16.30
N PHE A 108 8.78 -6.05 17.22
CA PHE A 108 9.90 -6.10 18.15
C PHE A 108 11.00 -7.03 17.63
N GLY A 109 12.00 -6.46 16.95
CA GLY A 109 13.26 -7.15 16.65
C GLY A 109 13.31 -7.95 15.36
N SER A 110 12.28 -7.90 14.52
CA SER A 110 12.34 -8.44 13.15
C SER A 110 13.13 -7.48 12.26
N ASN A 111 14.34 -7.86 11.84
CA ASN A 111 15.08 -7.10 10.83
C ASN A 111 14.58 -7.56 9.45
N TYR A 112 13.59 -6.86 8.91
CA TYR A 112 13.01 -7.18 7.61
C TYR A 112 12.96 -5.96 6.70
N LEU A 113 13.03 -6.23 5.39
CA LEU A 113 12.78 -5.25 4.35
C LEU A 113 11.56 -5.70 3.54
N PHE A 114 10.62 -4.78 3.33
CA PHE A 114 9.47 -5.00 2.46
C PHE A 114 9.54 -4.00 1.30
N PHE A 115 9.58 -4.50 0.07
CA PHE A 115 9.75 -3.70 -1.13
C PHE A 115 9.00 -4.32 -2.31
N GLU A 116 8.80 -3.55 -3.37
CA GLU A 116 8.22 -4.04 -4.62
C GLU A 116 9.33 -4.56 -5.55
N ASN A 117 9.13 -5.73 -6.15
CA ASN A 117 10.00 -6.21 -7.22
C ASN A 117 9.34 -5.97 -8.59
N PRO A 118 9.78 -4.97 -9.37
CA PRO A 118 9.15 -4.62 -10.64
C PRO A 118 9.54 -5.55 -11.81
N ARG A 119 10.20 -6.68 -11.54
CA ARG A 119 10.75 -7.60 -12.54
C ARG A 119 10.11 -8.98 -12.44
#